data_AF-A0A081NUM3-F1
#
_entry.id   AF-A0A081NUM3-F1
#
_cell.length_a   1.000
_cell.length_b   1.000
_cell.length_c   1.000
_cell.angle_alpha   90.00
_cell.angle_beta   90.00
_cell.angle_gamma   90.00
#
_symmetry.space_group_name_H-M   'P 1'
#
loop_
_entity.id
_entity.type
_entity.pdbx_description
1 polymer ?
#
loop_
_entity_poly.entity_id
_entity_poly.type
_entity_poly.pdbx_seq_one_letter_code
_entity_poly.pdbx_strand_id
1 'polypeptide(L)'
;MNLKHVTFGMMALIIIGVLVWQGITANGAPDPSAANITPTTAMLNTSILVFREGLEAILVLSAITAGLIRSKKDSWKPIFVGSGISLFLTLVTWFVVVGIISLAENTTSELNIQAATGLLANIVLLIIMNWFFHKIYWTGWISLHNKKRRQITDVPSEMNPGAAASYWSLAVIGLTSIYREGFEVVLFLQNLRLQVGSYVILLGALIGLFFTGIVAILTFVGHQKLPYKKMLIITGVLLVMVLLVMTGETAQEMQLAGWIPKTELDLKIPDWMGLWFSLFPTAETLIAQGFAFVFVVGSYVFLQYIRIWKPKLAQKLKS
;
A
#
# COMPACT_ATOMS: atom_id res chain seq x y z
N MET A 1 -1.10 21.53 30.47
CA MET A 1 -1.49 20.41 29.57
C MET A 1 -1.27 20.89 28.13
N ASN A 2 -0.46 20.19 27.34
CA ASN A 2 0.03 20.70 26.06
C ASN A 2 -1.13 20.82 25.05
N LEU A 3 -1.38 22.03 24.53
CA LEU A 3 -2.51 22.33 23.63
C LEU A 3 -2.58 21.37 22.42
N LYS A 4 -1.43 20.91 21.95
CA LYS A 4 -1.30 19.91 20.86
C LYS A 4 -1.84 18.52 21.22
N HIS A 5 -1.76 18.10 22.49
CA HIS A 5 -2.33 16.82 22.92
C HIS A 5 -3.84 16.90 23.12
N VAL A 6 -4.36 18.06 23.53
CA VAL A 6 -5.80 18.30 23.66
C VAL A 6 -6.47 18.33 22.29
N THR A 7 -5.86 18.99 21.30
CA THR A 7 -6.40 19.02 19.93
C THR A 7 -6.35 17.65 19.24
N PHE A 8 -5.29 16.86 19.45
CA PHE A 8 -5.23 15.48 18.98
C PHE A 8 -6.27 14.58 19.67
N GLY A 9 -6.48 14.74 20.99
CA GLY A 9 -7.49 14.00 21.74
C GLY A 9 -8.92 14.32 21.28
N MET A 10 -9.22 15.60 21.03
CA MET A 10 -10.51 16.03 20.48
C MET A 10 -10.75 15.50 19.06
N MET A 11 -9.74 15.56 18.18
CA MET A 11 -9.89 14.98 16.83
C MET A 11 -10.11 13.47 16.87
N ALA A 12 -9.39 12.74 17.73
CA ALA A 12 -9.60 11.31 17.90
C ALA A 12 -11.01 11.01 18.45
N LEU A 13 -11.51 11.78 19.41
CA LEU A 13 -12.87 11.63 19.95
C LEU A 13 -13.96 11.94 18.91
N ILE A 14 -13.75 12.93 18.04
CA ILE A 14 -14.68 13.25 16.95
C ILE A 14 -14.70 12.11 15.92
N ILE A 15 -13.53 11.60 15.53
CA ILE A 15 -13.43 10.48 14.59
C ILE A 15 -14.10 9.23 15.19
N ILE A 16 -13.80 8.90 16.44
CA ILE A 16 -14.44 7.77 17.15
C ILE A 16 -15.95 8.00 17.25
N GLY A 17 -16.39 9.21 17.57
CA GLY A 17 -17.80 9.56 17.65
C GLY A 17 -18.53 9.39 16.31
N VAL A 18 -17.93 9.81 15.20
CA VAL A 18 -18.47 9.64 13.85
C VAL A 18 -18.51 8.16 13.45
N LEU A 19 -17.46 7.39 13.75
CA LEU A 19 -17.41 5.95 13.48
C LEU A 19 -18.47 5.17 14.27
N VAL A 20 -18.64 5.49 15.56
CA VAL A 20 -19.65 4.88 16.43
C VAL A 20 -21.05 5.29 16.00
N TRP A 21 -21.27 6.56 15.66
CA TRP A 21 -22.56 7.04 15.14
C TRP A 21 -22.95 6.31 13.86
N GLN A 22 -22.05 6.27 12.86
CA GLN A 22 -22.30 5.52 11.62
C GLN A 22 -22.56 4.04 11.92
N GLY A 23 -21.83 3.44 12.85
CA GLY A 23 -22.02 2.05 13.23
C GLY A 23 -23.33 1.72 13.97
N ILE A 24 -23.92 2.69 14.67
CA ILE A 24 -25.23 2.51 15.34
C ILE A 24 -26.39 2.84 14.38
N THR A 25 -26.18 3.78 13.46
CA THR A 25 -27.22 4.22 12.52
C THR A 25 -27.31 3.38 11.23
N ALA A 26 -26.24 2.64 10.88
CA ALA A 26 -26.27 1.70 9.77
C ALA A 26 -27.04 0.44 10.20
N ASN A 27 -28.25 0.26 9.69
CA ASN A 27 -29.02 -0.97 9.87
C ASN A 27 -28.72 -1.92 8.70
N GLY A 28 -28.24 -3.12 9.00
CA GLY A 28 -28.01 -4.20 8.04
C GLY A 28 -26.55 -4.35 7.63
N ALA A 29 -26.13 -5.60 7.44
CA ALA A 29 -24.88 -5.92 6.74
C ALA A 29 -24.88 -5.23 5.36
N PRO A 30 -23.74 -4.69 4.89
CA PRO A 30 -23.65 -4.15 3.54
C PRO A 30 -24.06 -5.26 2.57
N ASP A 31 -25.18 -5.04 1.88
CA ASP A 31 -25.56 -5.87 0.76
C ASP A 31 -24.65 -5.46 -0.41
N PRO A 32 -23.75 -6.33 -0.89
CA PRO A 32 -22.87 -6.01 -2.01
C PRO A 32 -23.66 -5.78 -3.32
N SER A 33 -24.94 -6.14 -3.38
CA SER A 33 -25.84 -5.80 -4.49
C SER A 33 -26.52 -4.43 -4.32
N ALA A 34 -26.57 -3.88 -3.11
CA ALA A 34 -27.05 -2.54 -2.83
C ALA A 34 -25.89 -1.54 -2.94
N ALA A 35 -25.40 -1.35 -4.17
CA ALA A 35 -24.38 -0.37 -4.55
C ALA A 35 -24.83 1.08 -4.23
N ASN A 36 -24.81 1.45 -2.95
CA ASN A 36 -25.14 2.79 -2.46
C ASN A 36 -23.88 3.65 -2.26
N ILE A 37 -22.79 3.35 -2.97
CA ILE A 37 -21.66 4.28 -3.01
C ILE A 37 -22.03 5.38 -4.00
N THR A 38 -22.40 6.55 -3.47
CA THR A 38 -22.66 7.71 -4.32
C THR A 38 -21.41 8.01 -5.15
N PRO A 39 -21.55 8.42 -6.43
CA PRO A 39 -20.40 8.73 -7.30
C PRO A 39 -19.42 9.73 -6.65
N THR A 40 -19.93 10.65 -5.83
CA THR A 40 -19.13 11.60 -5.06
C THR A 40 -18.28 10.92 -3.99
N THR A 41 -18.84 9.94 -3.26
CA THR A 41 -18.10 9.15 -2.26
C THR A 41 -17.02 8.30 -2.92
N ALA A 42 -17.35 7.64 -4.03
CA ALA A 42 -16.36 6.84 -4.77
C ALA A 42 -15.22 7.71 -5.34
N MET A 43 -15.56 8.89 -5.86
CA MET A 43 -14.57 9.86 -6.34
C MET A 43 -13.65 10.31 -5.19
N LEU A 44 -14.20 10.68 -4.03
CA LEU A 44 -13.41 11.07 -2.85
C LEU A 44 -12.54 9.93 -2.32
N ASN A 45 -13.07 8.72 -2.22
CA ASN A 45 -12.31 7.53 -1.79
C ASN A 45 -11.15 7.26 -2.75
N THR A 46 -11.41 7.33 -4.05
CA THR A 46 -10.39 7.23 -5.10
C THR A 46 -9.32 8.32 -4.94
N SER A 47 -9.72 9.57 -4.72
CA SER A 47 -8.78 10.68 -4.52
C SER A 47 -7.90 10.48 -3.29
N ILE A 48 -8.48 10.08 -2.17
CA ILE A 48 -7.75 9.83 -0.92
C ILE A 48 -6.78 8.66 -1.11
N LEU A 49 -7.19 7.60 -1.80
CA LEU A 49 -6.34 6.45 -2.10
C LEU A 49 -5.14 6.84 -2.97
N VAL A 50 -5.39 7.49 -4.11
CA VAL A 50 -4.31 7.94 -5.02
C VAL A 50 -3.40 8.95 -4.34
N PHE A 51 -3.96 9.81 -3.49
CA PHE A 51 -3.16 10.74 -2.68
C PHE A 51 -2.26 10.01 -1.68
N ARG A 52 -2.79 8.99 -0.97
CA ARG A 52 -2.02 8.17 -0.03
C ARG A 52 -0.84 7.50 -0.72
N GLU A 53 -1.08 6.77 -1.79
CA GLU A 53 -0.01 6.05 -2.51
C GLU A 53 0.98 7.03 -3.14
N GLY A 54 0.49 8.16 -3.65
CA GLY A 54 1.33 9.25 -4.14
C GLY A 54 2.26 9.84 -3.06
N LEU A 55 1.76 9.99 -1.83
CA LEU A 55 2.56 10.42 -0.70
C LEU A 55 3.64 9.39 -0.33
N GLU A 56 3.32 8.10 -0.32
CA GLU A 56 4.30 7.03 -0.10
C GLU A 56 5.41 7.04 -1.14
N ALA A 57 5.03 7.15 -2.42
CA ALA A 57 5.94 7.35 -3.55
C ALA A 57 6.90 8.53 -3.31
N ILE A 58 6.39 9.70 -2.90
CA ILE A 58 7.20 10.88 -2.60
C ILE A 58 8.14 10.62 -1.42
N LEU A 59 7.69 9.95 -0.36
CA LEU A 59 8.52 9.63 0.80
C LEU A 59 9.68 8.71 0.43
N VAL A 60 9.41 7.66 -0.37
CA VAL A 60 10.42 6.71 -0.82
C VAL A 60 11.46 7.42 -1.70
N LEU A 61 11.01 8.21 -2.68
CA LEU A 61 11.92 9.00 -3.52
C LEU A 61 12.74 10.01 -2.71
N SER A 62 12.12 10.67 -1.74
CA SER A 62 12.80 11.61 -0.85
C SER A 62 13.87 10.91 -0.02
N ALA A 63 13.59 9.73 0.52
CA ALA A 63 14.54 8.94 1.30
C ALA A 63 15.74 8.48 0.46
N ILE A 64 15.50 8.02 -0.77
CA ILE A 64 16.56 7.60 -1.70
C ILE A 64 17.41 8.81 -2.11
N THR A 65 16.77 9.92 -2.47
CA THR A 65 17.46 11.15 -2.89
C THR A 65 18.26 11.78 -1.75
N ALA A 66 17.73 11.80 -0.52
CA ALA A 66 18.42 12.28 0.67
C ALA A 66 19.70 11.48 0.98
N GLY A 67 19.71 10.17 0.69
CA GLY A 67 20.90 9.33 0.80
C GLY A 67 21.99 9.66 -0.21
N LEU A 68 21.63 10.22 -1.37
CA LEU A 68 22.53 10.53 -2.48
C LEU A 68 23.08 11.95 -2.45
N ILE A 69 22.37 12.91 -1.84
CA ILE A 69 22.82 14.32 -1.69
C ILE A 69 24.17 14.42 -0.95
N ARG A 70 24.59 13.38 -0.22
CA ARG A 70 25.92 13.29 0.41
C ARG A 70 27.07 13.06 -0.59
N SER A 71 26.78 12.65 -1.83
CA SER A 71 27.74 12.35 -2.90
C SER A 71 27.54 13.33 -4.08
N LYS A 72 28.62 13.88 -4.63
CA LYS A 72 28.59 15.02 -5.59
C LYS A 72 27.74 14.79 -6.87
N LYS A 73 27.29 15.93 -7.43
CA LYS A 73 26.68 16.28 -8.76
C LYS A 73 25.70 15.27 -9.41
N ASP A 74 24.45 15.72 -9.59
CA ASP A 74 23.43 15.17 -10.51
C ASP A 74 23.03 13.70 -10.40
N SER A 75 23.44 13.02 -9.33
CA SER A 75 23.06 11.62 -9.05
C SER A 75 21.54 11.39 -8.85
N TRP A 76 20.75 12.47 -8.74
CA TRP A 76 19.29 12.42 -8.59
C TRP A 76 18.56 12.25 -9.94
N LYS A 77 19.12 12.76 -11.04
CA LYS A 77 18.50 12.72 -12.39
C LYS A 77 18.06 11.32 -12.84
N PRO A 78 18.89 10.27 -12.76
CA PRO A 78 18.46 8.92 -13.16
C PRO A 78 17.23 8.42 -12.39
N ILE A 79 17.10 8.77 -11.11
CA ILE A 79 15.95 8.37 -10.27
C ILE A 79 14.66 8.97 -10.82
N PHE A 80 14.68 10.26 -11.16
CA PHE A 80 13.50 10.93 -11.73
C PHE A 80 13.15 10.40 -13.12
N VAL A 81 14.15 10.05 -13.94
CA VAL A 81 13.92 9.38 -15.23
C VAL A 81 13.24 8.03 -15.02
N GLY A 82 13.77 7.21 -14.11
CA GLY A 82 13.14 5.94 -13.74
C GLY A 82 11.72 6.10 -13.21
N SER A 83 11.49 7.12 -12.38
CA SER A 83 10.18 7.46 -11.82
C SER A 83 9.18 7.89 -12.90
N GLY A 84 9.61 8.68 -13.87
CA GLY A 84 8.79 9.07 -15.02
C GLY A 84 8.41 7.86 -15.88
N ILE A 85 9.36 6.96 -16.13
CA ILE A 85 9.10 5.70 -16.86
C ILE A 85 8.09 4.84 -16.10
N SER A 86 8.19 4.74 -14.77
CA SER A 86 7.22 3.96 -13.99
C SER A 86 5.82 4.55 -13.99
N LEU A 87 5.66 5.88 -14.03
CA LEU A 87 4.34 6.49 -14.17
C LEU A 87 3.71 6.13 -15.53
N PHE A 88 4.52 6.15 -16.59
CA PHE A 88 4.07 5.68 -17.91
C PHE A 88 3.70 4.20 -17.89
N LEU A 89 4.54 3.33 -17.31
CA LEU A 89 4.23 1.90 -17.17
C LEU A 89 2.99 1.64 -16.32
N THR A 90 2.70 2.47 -15.33
CA THR A 90 1.49 2.39 -14.51
C THR A 90 0.25 2.66 -15.37
N LEU A 91 0.29 3.69 -16.22
CA LEU A 91 -0.79 3.98 -17.18
C LEU A 91 -0.97 2.84 -18.18
N VAL A 92 0.13 2.28 -18.71
CA VAL A 92 0.05 1.10 -19.59
C VAL A 92 -0.59 -0.07 -18.86
N THR A 93 -0.18 -0.33 -17.62
CA THR A 93 -0.73 -1.41 -16.79
C THR A 93 -2.24 -1.24 -16.60
N TRP A 94 -2.72 -0.02 -16.35
CA TRP A 94 -4.15 0.27 -16.26
C TRP A 94 -4.91 -0.18 -17.52
N PHE A 95 -4.47 0.24 -18.71
CA PHE A 95 -5.14 -0.15 -19.96
C PHE A 95 -5.06 -1.65 -20.22
N VAL A 96 -3.92 -2.29 -19.91
CA VAL A 96 -3.76 -3.74 -20.03
C VAL A 96 -4.73 -4.47 -19.11
N VAL A 97 -4.83 -4.08 -17.84
CA VAL A 97 -5.74 -4.69 -16.86
C VAL A 97 -7.20 -4.49 -17.25
N VAL A 98 -7.57 -3.26 -17.65
CA VAL A 98 -8.92 -2.97 -18.15
C VAL A 98 -9.26 -3.82 -19.38
N GLY A 99 -8.32 -3.97 -20.32
CA GLY A 99 -8.50 -4.80 -21.50
C GLY A 99 -8.68 -6.29 -21.15
N ILE A 100 -7.81 -6.84 -20.30
CA ILE A 100 -7.92 -8.24 -19.86
C ILE A 100 -9.28 -8.51 -19.20
N ILE A 101 -9.74 -7.58 -18.36
CA ILE A 101 -11.01 -7.74 -17.63
C ILE A 101 -12.21 -7.59 -18.57
N SER A 102 -12.21 -6.64 -19.50
CA SER A 102 -13.31 -6.51 -20.48
C SER A 102 -13.38 -7.71 -21.43
N LEU A 103 -12.25 -8.33 -21.76
CA LEU A 103 -12.22 -9.60 -22.48
C LEU A 103 -12.85 -10.75 -21.67
N ALA A 104 -12.59 -10.79 -20.35
CA ALA A 104 -13.18 -11.78 -19.46
C ALA A 104 -14.70 -11.60 -19.26
N GLU A 105 -15.17 -10.33 -19.20
CA GLU A 105 -16.60 -9.95 -19.08
C GLU A 105 -17.46 -10.54 -20.20
N ASN A 106 -16.91 -10.69 -21.40
CA ASN A 106 -17.65 -11.28 -22.53
C ASN A 106 -17.83 -12.81 -22.43
N THR A 107 -17.06 -13.48 -21.57
CA THR A 107 -17.01 -14.96 -21.53
C THR A 107 -17.56 -15.54 -20.22
N THR A 108 -17.60 -14.76 -19.14
CA THR A 108 -17.88 -15.24 -17.78
C THR A 108 -18.86 -14.32 -17.04
N SER A 109 -19.63 -14.88 -16.10
CA SER A 109 -20.49 -14.11 -15.19
C SER A 109 -19.71 -13.04 -14.40
N GLU A 110 -20.31 -11.86 -14.24
CA GLU A 110 -19.75 -10.70 -13.51
C GLU A 110 -19.26 -11.08 -12.10
N LEU A 111 -20.01 -11.90 -11.36
CA LEU A 111 -19.63 -12.36 -10.02
C LEU A 111 -18.31 -13.14 -10.00
N ASN A 112 -18.09 -14.00 -11.00
CA ASN A 112 -16.85 -14.78 -11.10
C ASN A 112 -15.65 -13.90 -11.43
N ILE A 113 -15.85 -12.85 -12.24
CA ILE A 113 -14.78 -11.91 -12.60
C ILE A 113 -14.44 -11.03 -11.40
N GLN A 114 -15.46 -10.57 -10.67
CA GLN A 114 -15.26 -9.82 -9.45
C GLN A 114 -14.50 -10.65 -8.41
N ALA A 115 -14.95 -11.89 -8.12
CA ALA A 115 -14.23 -12.80 -7.23
C ALA A 115 -12.79 -13.11 -7.70
N ALA A 116 -12.58 -13.32 -9.00
CA ALA A 116 -11.25 -13.59 -9.57
C ALA A 116 -10.31 -12.38 -9.44
N THR A 117 -10.80 -11.19 -9.78
CA THR A 117 -10.02 -9.95 -9.75
C THR A 117 -9.76 -9.48 -8.31
N GLY A 118 -10.74 -9.63 -7.41
CA GLY A 118 -10.59 -9.44 -5.97
C GLY A 118 -9.55 -10.38 -5.39
N LEU A 119 -9.60 -11.67 -5.71
CA LEU A 119 -8.62 -12.67 -5.26
C LEU A 119 -7.21 -12.35 -5.78
N LEU A 120 -7.07 -12.01 -7.06
CA LEU A 120 -5.79 -11.61 -7.64
C LEU A 120 -5.26 -10.34 -6.97
N ALA A 121 -6.10 -9.32 -6.80
CA ALA A 121 -5.72 -8.09 -6.09
C ALA A 121 -5.26 -8.39 -4.67
N ASN A 122 -5.97 -9.26 -3.95
CA ASN A 122 -5.66 -9.61 -2.56
C ASN A 122 -4.34 -10.40 -2.44
N ILE A 123 -4.11 -11.38 -3.33
CA ILE A 123 -2.84 -12.14 -3.38
C ILE A 123 -1.66 -11.20 -3.68
N VAL A 124 -1.83 -10.35 -4.68
CA VAL A 124 -0.75 -9.46 -5.11
C VAL A 124 -0.48 -8.39 -4.03
N LEU A 125 -1.53 -7.82 -3.44
CA LEU A 125 -1.40 -6.90 -2.31
C LEU A 125 -0.66 -7.58 -1.16
N LEU A 126 -1.00 -8.83 -0.80
CA LEU A 126 -0.32 -9.58 0.25
C LEU A 126 1.17 -9.80 -0.07
N ILE A 127 1.52 -10.14 -1.31
CA ILE A 127 2.91 -10.29 -1.76
C ILE A 127 3.66 -8.96 -1.67
N ILE A 128 3.08 -7.89 -2.21
CA ILE A 128 3.72 -6.57 -2.23
C ILE A 128 3.87 -6.01 -0.81
N MET A 129 2.84 -6.17 0.04
CA MET A 129 2.86 -5.77 1.44
C MET A 129 4.00 -6.47 2.19
N ASN A 130 4.09 -7.79 2.04
CA ASN A 130 5.14 -8.58 2.67
C ASN A 130 6.52 -8.15 2.15
N TRP A 131 6.66 -7.91 0.84
CA TRP A 131 7.90 -7.39 0.26
C TRP A 131 8.25 -5.98 0.75
N PHE A 132 7.28 -5.08 0.88
CA PHE A 132 7.42 -3.70 1.35
C PHE A 132 7.97 -3.68 2.77
N PHE A 133 7.32 -4.41 3.69
CA PHE A 133 7.78 -4.55 5.06
C PHE A 133 9.16 -5.21 5.11
N HIS A 134 9.43 -6.22 4.28
CA HIS A 134 10.74 -6.85 4.26
C HIS A 134 11.83 -5.87 3.76
N LYS A 135 11.55 -5.09 2.71
CA LYS A 135 12.56 -4.26 2.05
C LYS A 135 12.86 -2.98 2.81
N ILE A 136 11.87 -2.31 3.38
CA ILE A 136 12.07 -1.09 4.20
C ILE A 136 12.92 -1.39 5.44
N TYR A 137 12.78 -2.59 6.01
CA TYR A 137 13.66 -3.05 7.07
C TYR A 137 15.04 -3.45 6.52
N TRP A 138 15.11 -4.06 5.33
CA TRP A 138 16.36 -4.34 4.63
C TRP A 138 17.12 -3.10 4.15
N THR A 139 16.53 -1.90 4.08
CA THR A 139 17.25 -0.67 3.67
C THR A 139 18.35 -0.27 4.67
N GLY A 140 18.36 -0.84 5.89
CA GLY A 140 19.54 -0.78 6.78
C GLY A 140 20.79 -1.51 6.23
N TRP A 141 20.64 -2.37 5.23
CA TRP A 141 21.73 -3.12 4.60
C TRP A 141 22.50 -2.30 3.55
N ILE A 142 21.90 -1.27 2.96
CA ILE A 142 22.58 -0.35 2.01
C ILE A 142 23.56 0.58 2.75
N SER A 143 23.27 0.92 4.01
CA SER A 143 24.23 1.59 4.90
C SER A 143 25.42 0.68 5.27
N LEU A 144 25.26 -0.64 5.21
CA LEU A 144 26.30 -1.60 5.59
C LEU A 144 27.14 -2.05 4.38
N HIS A 145 26.53 -2.08 3.19
CA HIS A 145 27.24 -2.40 1.94
C HIS A 145 28.16 -1.27 1.45
N ASN A 146 27.88 -0.02 1.81
CA ASN A 146 28.81 1.10 1.57
C ASN A 146 30.02 1.11 2.50
N LYS A 147 29.99 0.35 3.61
CA LYS A 147 31.16 0.19 4.49
C LYS A 147 32.16 -0.83 3.92
N LYS A 148 31.67 -1.85 3.17
CA LYS A 148 32.52 -2.87 2.53
C LYS A 148 33.10 -2.42 1.20
N ARG A 149 32.41 -1.55 0.42
CA ARG A 149 33.03 -0.92 -0.78
C ARG A 149 34.15 0.06 -0.45
N ARG A 150 34.09 0.75 0.71
CA ARG A 150 35.19 1.61 1.17
C ARG A 150 36.48 0.86 1.54
N GLN A 151 36.40 -0.46 1.74
CA GLN A 151 37.59 -1.30 1.94
C GLN A 151 38.12 -1.92 0.64
N ILE A 152 37.39 -1.80 -0.48
CA ILE A 152 37.79 -2.35 -1.79
C ILE A 152 38.30 -1.23 -2.72
N THR A 153 38.22 0.04 -2.31
CA THR A 153 38.78 1.18 -3.08
C THR A 153 40.30 1.34 -2.90
N ASP A 154 40.97 0.47 -2.15
CA ASP A 154 42.44 0.38 -2.07
C ASP A 154 43.06 -0.58 -3.11
N VAL A 155 42.29 -1.04 -4.11
CA VAL A 155 42.83 -1.85 -5.21
C VAL A 155 43.07 -0.95 -6.44
N PRO A 156 44.26 -0.99 -7.08
CA PRO A 156 44.62 -0.09 -8.16
C PRO A 156 43.71 -0.16 -9.39
N SER A 157 43.59 1.00 -10.00
CA SER A 157 42.79 1.43 -11.14
C SER A 157 42.94 0.61 -12.43
N GLU A 158 42.29 -0.55 -12.57
CA GLU A 158 42.01 -1.14 -13.90
C GLU A 158 40.62 -1.80 -13.89
N MET A 159 39.75 -1.40 -14.81
CA MET A 159 38.31 -1.73 -14.91
C MET A 159 37.38 -0.86 -14.04
N ASN A 160 37.14 0.36 -14.51
CA ASN A 160 36.02 1.21 -14.09
C ASN A 160 34.78 0.87 -14.97
N PRO A 161 33.81 0.04 -14.55
CA PRO A 161 32.44 0.14 -15.07
C PRO A 161 31.78 1.39 -14.46
N GLY A 162 32.37 2.55 -14.74
CA GLY A 162 32.15 3.82 -14.04
C GLY A 162 31.04 4.64 -14.68
N ALA A 163 30.20 5.26 -13.86
CA ALA A 163 29.07 6.14 -14.25
C ALA A 163 27.85 5.47 -14.90
N ALA A 164 27.96 4.76 -16.03
CA ALA A 164 26.78 4.25 -16.75
C ALA A 164 26.01 3.16 -15.99
N ALA A 165 26.72 2.19 -15.39
CA ALA A 165 26.12 1.15 -14.55
C ALA A 165 25.51 1.74 -13.27
N SER A 166 26.15 2.77 -12.70
CA SER A 166 25.63 3.50 -11.54
C SER A 166 24.36 4.27 -11.90
N TYR A 167 24.32 4.93 -13.06
CA TYR A 167 23.15 5.65 -13.56
C TYR A 167 21.96 4.71 -13.76
N TRP A 168 22.17 3.57 -14.44
CA TRP A 168 21.13 2.56 -14.64
C TRP A 168 20.64 1.96 -13.33
N SER A 169 21.53 1.67 -12.38
CA SER A 169 21.13 1.14 -11.06
C SER A 169 20.21 2.11 -10.31
N LEU A 170 20.50 3.41 -10.35
CA LEU A 170 19.70 4.45 -9.71
C LEU A 170 18.35 4.65 -10.43
N ALA A 171 18.34 4.57 -11.76
CA ALA A 171 17.11 4.62 -12.54
C ALA A 171 16.19 3.43 -12.25
N VAL A 172 16.74 2.21 -12.19
CA VAL A 172 15.98 1.00 -11.83
C VAL A 172 15.43 1.11 -10.40
N ILE A 173 16.18 1.68 -9.46
CA ILE A 173 15.68 1.92 -8.10
C ILE A 173 14.49 2.88 -8.09
N GLY A 174 14.58 4.02 -8.81
CA GLY A 174 13.47 4.96 -8.94
C GLY A 174 12.24 4.33 -9.60
N LEU A 175 12.46 3.62 -10.71
CA LEU A 175 11.43 2.91 -11.46
C LEU A 175 10.72 1.88 -10.58
N THR A 176 11.46 0.96 -9.96
CA THR A 176 10.87 -0.12 -9.15
C THR A 176 10.15 0.40 -7.92
N SER A 177 10.61 1.51 -7.35
CA SER A 177 9.97 2.12 -6.18
C SER A 177 8.61 2.74 -6.53
N ILE A 178 8.55 3.54 -7.60
CA ILE A 178 7.32 4.23 -8.01
C ILE A 178 6.35 3.30 -8.73
N TYR A 179 6.85 2.36 -9.53
CA TYR A 179 6.01 1.38 -10.21
C TYR A 179 5.25 0.52 -9.21
N ARG A 180 5.84 0.19 -8.05
CA ARG A 180 5.13 -0.55 -6.99
C ARG A 180 3.90 0.22 -6.51
N GLU A 181 4.06 1.48 -6.11
CA GLU A 181 2.94 2.29 -5.61
C GLU A 181 1.89 2.49 -6.71
N GLY A 182 2.32 2.76 -7.94
CA GLY A 182 1.42 2.89 -9.08
C GLY A 182 0.66 1.60 -9.40
N PHE A 183 1.33 0.46 -9.29
CA PHE A 183 0.71 -0.85 -9.51
C PHE A 183 -0.32 -1.17 -8.43
N GLU A 184 -0.05 -0.86 -7.17
CA GLU A 184 -1.05 -0.97 -6.08
C GLU A 184 -2.27 -0.10 -6.39
N VAL A 185 -2.07 1.17 -6.77
CA VAL A 185 -3.17 2.06 -7.19
C VAL A 185 -4.02 1.40 -8.28
N VAL A 186 -3.40 0.86 -9.34
CA VAL A 186 -4.13 0.23 -10.44
C VAL A 186 -5.01 -0.93 -9.95
N LEU A 187 -4.49 -1.79 -9.07
CA LEU A 187 -5.26 -2.91 -8.52
C LEU A 187 -6.43 -2.46 -7.65
N PHE A 188 -6.20 -1.50 -6.73
CA PHE A 188 -7.27 -0.98 -5.88
C PHE A 188 -8.37 -0.29 -6.70
N LEU A 189 -7.97 0.50 -7.70
CA LEU A 189 -8.90 1.21 -8.56
C LEU A 189 -9.69 0.26 -9.47
N GLN A 190 -9.18 -0.93 -9.75
CA GLN A 190 -9.89 -1.90 -10.57
C GLN A 190 -11.12 -2.48 -9.86
N ASN A 191 -11.03 -2.77 -8.55
CA ASN A 191 -12.18 -3.21 -7.77
C ASN A 191 -13.26 -2.11 -7.72
N LEU A 192 -12.87 -0.88 -7.38
CA LEU A 192 -13.77 0.28 -7.38
C LEU A 192 -14.38 0.58 -8.76
N ARG A 193 -13.60 0.39 -9.84
CA ARG A 193 -14.06 0.57 -11.22
C ARG A 193 -15.22 -0.36 -11.57
N LEU A 194 -15.19 -1.61 -11.12
CA LEU A 194 -16.27 -2.57 -11.38
C LEU A 194 -17.58 -2.13 -10.72
N GLN A 195 -17.51 -1.42 -9.59
CA GLN A 195 -18.69 -0.97 -8.84
C GLN A 195 -19.28 0.35 -9.38
N VAL A 196 -18.44 1.34 -9.73
CA VAL A 196 -18.92 2.72 -10.04
C VAL A 196 -18.54 3.24 -11.43
N GLY A 197 -17.82 2.44 -12.22
CA GLY A 197 -17.43 2.78 -13.59
C GLY A 197 -16.18 3.65 -13.70
N SER A 198 -15.56 3.61 -14.88
CA SER A 198 -14.22 4.18 -15.13
C SER A 198 -14.16 5.72 -15.03
N TYR A 199 -15.25 6.41 -15.35
CA TYR A 199 -15.27 7.88 -15.39
C TYR A 199 -15.12 8.50 -13.99
N VAL A 200 -15.84 7.95 -13.00
CA VAL A 200 -15.79 8.41 -11.60
C VAL A 200 -14.38 8.18 -11.02
N ILE A 201 -13.79 7.02 -11.33
CA ILE A 201 -12.43 6.67 -10.92
C ILE A 201 -11.39 7.58 -11.54
N LEU A 202 -11.53 7.93 -12.84
CA LEU A 202 -10.61 8.86 -13.49
C LEU A 202 -10.62 10.24 -12.81
N LEU A 203 -11.81 10.79 -12.53
CA LEU A 203 -11.94 12.09 -11.86
C LEU A 203 -11.31 12.05 -10.47
N GLY A 204 -11.60 11.01 -9.70
CA GLY A 204 -11.02 10.83 -8.37
C GLY A 204 -9.50 10.72 -8.41
N ALA A 205 -8.97 9.96 -9.37
CA ALA A 205 -7.53 9.77 -9.55
C ALA A 205 -6.82 11.08 -9.96
N LEU A 206 -7.42 11.88 -10.83
CA LEU A 206 -6.87 13.19 -11.23
C LEU A 206 -6.79 14.15 -10.04
N ILE A 207 -7.82 14.19 -9.19
CA ILE A 207 -7.82 15.00 -7.97
C ILE A 207 -6.71 14.53 -7.01
N GLY A 208 -6.60 13.21 -6.80
CA GLY A 208 -5.54 12.64 -5.96
C GLY A 208 -4.14 12.96 -6.48
N LEU A 209 -3.90 12.77 -7.79
CA LEU A 209 -2.65 13.11 -8.47
C LEU A 209 -2.31 14.59 -8.38
N PHE A 210 -3.31 15.47 -8.50
CA PHE A 210 -3.12 16.92 -8.37
C PHE A 210 -2.57 17.28 -6.98
N PHE A 211 -3.20 16.78 -5.90
CA PHE A 211 -2.72 17.02 -4.54
C PHE A 211 -1.36 16.37 -4.26
N THR A 212 -1.12 15.16 -4.77
CA THR A 212 0.19 14.50 -4.72
C THR A 212 1.26 15.36 -5.38
N GLY A 213 0.97 15.91 -6.57
CA GLY A 213 1.88 16.80 -7.29
C GLY A 213 2.25 18.05 -6.50
N ILE A 214 1.28 18.68 -5.82
CA ILE A 214 1.53 19.81 -4.92
C ILE A 214 2.52 19.41 -3.82
N VAL A 215 2.28 18.27 -3.16
CA VAL A 215 3.17 17.81 -2.07
C VAL A 215 4.56 17.43 -2.60
N ALA A 216 4.65 16.84 -3.79
CA ALA A 216 5.93 16.53 -4.42
C ALA A 216 6.75 17.81 -4.66
N ILE A 217 6.12 18.85 -5.22
CA ILE A 217 6.76 20.15 -5.44
C ILE A 217 7.21 20.76 -4.11
N LEU A 218 6.33 20.80 -3.10
CA LEU A 218 6.68 21.33 -1.78
C LEU A 218 7.84 20.57 -1.11
N THR A 219 7.92 19.26 -1.32
CA THR A 219 8.95 18.40 -0.72
C THR A 219 10.30 18.58 -1.42
N PHE A 220 10.34 18.49 -2.75
CA PHE A 220 11.58 18.52 -3.53
C PHE A 220 12.10 19.94 -3.81
N VAL A 221 11.21 20.91 -4.02
CA VAL A 221 11.59 22.31 -4.24
C VAL A 221 11.67 23.06 -2.91
N GLY A 222 10.66 22.89 -2.04
CA GLY A 222 10.56 23.59 -0.75
C GLY A 222 11.47 23.04 0.36
N HIS A 223 12.20 21.94 0.13
CA HIS A 223 13.07 21.27 1.12
C HIS A 223 12.39 20.99 2.48
N GLN A 224 11.06 20.89 2.50
CA GLN A 224 10.32 20.67 3.73
C GLN A 224 10.58 19.24 4.21
N LYS A 225 11.10 19.12 5.44
CA LYS A 225 11.37 17.83 6.08
C LYS A 225 10.07 17.24 6.61
N LEU A 226 9.45 16.35 5.85
CA LEU A 226 8.33 15.55 6.32
C LEU A 226 8.81 14.57 7.42
N PRO A 227 8.02 14.27 8.45
CA PRO A 227 8.37 13.29 9.48
C PRO A 227 8.25 11.85 8.92
N TYR A 228 9.19 11.46 8.04
CA TYR A 228 9.16 10.26 7.18
C TYR A 228 8.86 8.96 7.93
N LYS A 229 9.48 8.77 9.11
CA LYS A 229 9.32 7.52 9.89
C LYS A 229 7.91 7.34 10.44
N LYS A 230 7.26 8.42 10.89
CA LYS A 230 5.94 8.34 11.52
C LYS A 230 4.87 8.07 10.46
N MET A 231 4.98 8.75 9.33
CA MET A 231 4.04 8.61 8.22
C MET A 231 4.06 7.19 7.66
N LEU A 232 5.24 6.62 7.43
CA LEU A 232 5.38 5.25 6.92
C LEU A 232 4.82 4.19 7.89
N ILE A 233 4.99 4.38 9.21
CA ILE A 233 4.38 3.48 10.21
C ILE A 233 2.85 3.59 10.17
N ILE A 234 2.32 4.82 10.14
CA ILE A 234 0.88 5.05 10.12
C ILE A 234 0.26 4.47 8.84
N THR A 235 0.87 4.70 7.68
CA THR A 235 0.34 4.20 6.42
C THR A 235 0.51 2.68 6.31
N GLY A 236 1.62 2.11 6.79
CA GLY A 236 1.77 0.66 6.90
C GLY A 236 0.71 -0.01 7.76
N VAL A 237 0.33 0.58 8.91
CA VAL A 237 -0.78 0.08 9.74
C VAL A 237 -2.11 0.19 9.01
N LEU A 238 -2.35 1.31 8.33
CA LEU A 238 -3.56 1.52 7.53
C LEU A 238 -3.66 0.49 6.39
N LEU A 239 -2.56 0.19 5.71
CA LEU A 239 -2.48 -0.80 4.64
C LEU A 239 -2.76 -2.22 5.15
N VAL A 240 -2.28 -2.58 6.35
CA VAL A 240 -2.66 -3.85 6.99
C VAL A 240 -4.17 -3.90 7.23
N MET A 241 -4.78 -2.82 7.73
CA MET A 241 -6.24 -2.79 7.90
C MET A 241 -6.97 -2.94 6.57
N VAL A 242 -6.57 -2.22 5.54
CA VAL A 242 -7.17 -2.31 4.20
C VAL A 242 -7.05 -3.72 3.63
N LEU A 243 -5.90 -4.38 3.78
CA LEU A 243 -5.71 -5.77 3.38
C LEU A 243 -6.72 -6.70 4.06
N LEU A 244 -6.99 -6.51 5.35
CA LEU A 244 -7.99 -7.32 6.07
C LEU A 244 -9.39 -7.07 5.52
N VAL A 245 -9.76 -5.81 5.31
CA VAL A 245 -11.08 -5.46 4.74
C VAL A 245 -11.25 -6.09 3.36
N MET A 246 -10.28 -5.92 2.46
CA MET A 246 -10.31 -6.51 1.12
C MET A 246 -10.35 -8.04 1.15
N THR A 247 -9.62 -8.66 2.08
CA THR A 247 -9.65 -10.12 2.25
C THR A 247 -11.04 -10.61 2.64
N GLY A 248 -11.73 -9.89 3.53
CA GLY A 248 -13.10 -10.23 3.94
C GLY A 248 -14.10 -10.10 2.79
N GLU A 249 -14.04 -8.97 2.07
CA GLU A 249 -14.89 -8.71 0.90
C GLU A 249 -14.66 -9.75 -0.21
N THR A 250 -13.39 -10.01 -0.56
CA THR A 250 -13.04 -11.01 -1.57
C THR A 250 -13.53 -12.41 -1.17
N ALA A 251 -13.38 -12.79 0.10
CA ALA A 251 -13.88 -14.07 0.58
C ALA A 251 -15.41 -14.16 0.50
N GLN A 252 -16.13 -13.07 0.78
CA GLN A 252 -17.58 -13.01 0.59
C GLN A 252 -17.96 -13.10 -0.90
N GLU A 253 -17.27 -12.40 -1.80
CA GLU A 253 -17.48 -12.48 -3.24
C GLU A 253 -17.26 -13.91 -3.77
N MET A 254 -16.23 -14.60 -3.26
CA MET A 254 -15.99 -16.01 -3.59
C MET A 254 -17.11 -16.94 -3.07
N GLN A 255 -17.73 -16.62 -1.92
CA GLN A 255 -18.92 -17.34 -1.45
C GLN A 255 -20.13 -17.10 -2.37
N LEU A 256 -20.36 -15.85 -2.77
CA LEU A 256 -21.45 -15.48 -3.69
C LEU A 256 -21.28 -16.10 -5.08
N ALA A 257 -20.04 -16.19 -5.57
CA ALA A 257 -19.68 -16.87 -6.82
C ALA A 257 -19.75 -18.41 -6.72
N GLY A 258 -19.96 -18.97 -5.52
CA GLY A 258 -20.01 -20.42 -5.30
C GLY A 258 -18.65 -21.11 -5.33
N TRP A 259 -17.55 -20.37 -5.20
CA TRP A 259 -16.18 -20.92 -5.24
C TRP A 259 -15.77 -21.57 -3.92
N ILE A 260 -16.30 -21.06 -2.80
CA ILE A 260 -16.05 -21.59 -1.45
C ILE A 260 -17.37 -21.81 -0.70
N PRO A 261 -17.42 -22.81 0.20
CA PRO A 261 -18.60 -23.06 1.03
C PRO A 261 -18.87 -21.89 1.99
N LYS A 262 -20.12 -21.82 2.45
CA LYS A 262 -20.58 -20.84 3.43
C LYS A 262 -20.97 -21.57 4.72
N THR A 263 -20.09 -21.51 5.72
CA THR A 263 -20.38 -22.03 7.06
C THR A 263 -20.72 -20.87 7.97
N GLU A 264 -22.01 -20.64 8.21
CA GLU A 264 -22.48 -19.58 9.11
C GLU A 264 -22.16 -19.93 10.56
N LEU A 265 -21.59 -18.96 11.28
CA LEU A 265 -21.33 -19.06 12.71
C LEU A 265 -22.41 -18.27 13.46
N ASP A 266 -22.91 -18.81 14.56
CA ASP A 266 -23.82 -18.11 15.49
C ASP A 266 -23.05 -17.08 16.34
N LEU A 267 -22.33 -16.18 15.66
CA LEU A 267 -21.62 -15.06 16.24
C LEU A 267 -22.42 -13.80 15.96
N LYS A 268 -22.84 -13.12 17.03
CA LYS A 268 -23.47 -11.80 16.94
C LYS A 268 -22.42 -10.74 16.69
N ILE A 269 -21.95 -10.66 15.44
CA ILE A 269 -21.08 -9.58 14.98
C ILE A 269 -21.95 -8.34 14.75
N PRO A 270 -21.66 -7.20 15.39
CA PRO A 270 -22.35 -5.95 15.12
C PRO A 270 -22.27 -5.52 13.65
N ASP A 271 -23.35 -5.00 13.09
CA ASP A 271 -23.44 -4.59 11.67
C ASP A 271 -22.32 -3.63 11.25
N TRP A 272 -21.88 -2.76 12.16
CA TRP A 272 -20.77 -1.84 11.92
C TRP A 272 -19.44 -2.55 11.65
N MET A 273 -19.19 -3.71 12.25
CA MET A 273 -17.98 -4.48 11.95
C MET A 273 -18.02 -5.07 10.55
N GLY A 274 -19.20 -5.52 10.11
CA GLY A 274 -19.42 -5.92 8.71
C GLY A 274 -19.22 -4.76 7.74
N LEU A 275 -19.70 -3.56 8.09
CA LEU A 275 -19.61 -2.38 7.24
C LEU A 275 -18.20 -1.77 7.14
N TRP A 276 -17.48 -1.69 8.26
CA TRP A 276 -16.17 -1.03 8.30
C TRP A 276 -14.99 -1.97 8.05
N PHE A 277 -15.13 -3.25 8.41
CA PHE A 277 -14.03 -4.22 8.39
C PHE A 277 -14.31 -5.43 7.51
N SER A 278 -15.44 -5.46 6.80
CA SER A 278 -15.89 -6.60 6.00
C SER A 278 -15.87 -7.92 6.79
N LEU A 279 -16.24 -7.84 8.08
CA LEU A 279 -16.33 -8.98 8.98
C LEU A 279 -17.70 -9.65 8.81
N PHE A 280 -17.72 -10.77 8.08
CA PHE A 280 -18.92 -11.58 7.90
C PHE A 280 -18.94 -12.74 8.91
N PRO A 281 -20.12 -13.13 9.42
CA PRO A 281 -20.26 -14.24 10.38
C PRO A 281 -20.13 -15.61 9.66
N THR A 282 -19.11 -15.77 8.82
CA THR A 282 -18.79 -17.04 8.14
C THR A 282 -17.39 -17.49 8.52
N ALA A 283 -17.21 -18.78 8.76
CA ALA A 283 -15.92 -19.31 9.21
C ALA A 283 -14.81 -19.04 8.18
N GLU A 284 -15.12 -19.17 6.90
CA GLU A 284 -14.16 -19.02 5.81
C GLU A 284 -13.62 -17.58 5.69
N THR A 285 -14.48 -16.57 5.83
CA THR A 285 -14.06 -15.14 5.75
C THR A 285 -13.18 -14.76 6.94
N LEU A 286 -13.57 -15.18 8.16
CA LEU A 286 -12.80 -14.93 9.39
C LEU A 286 -11.44 -15.63 9.37
N ILE A 287 -11.39 -16.89 8.88
CA ILE A 287 -10.14 -17.63 8.73
C ILE A 287 -9.24 -16.95 7.69
N ALA A 288 -9.78 -16.51 6.56
CA ALA A 288 -9.01 -15.82 5.52
C ALA A 288 -8.40 -14.51 6.04
N GLN A 289 -9.19 -13.67 6.72
CA GLN A 289 -8.71 -12.43 7.34
C GLN A 289 -7.68 -12.72 8.45
N GLY A 290 -7.92 -13.74 9.28
CA GLY A 290 -6.98 -14.17 10.31
C GLY A 290 -5.65 -14.65 9.73
N PHE A 291 -5.69 -15.43 8.65
CA PHE A 291 -4.50 -15.87 7.93
C PHE A 291 -3.72 -14.68 7.34
N ALA A 292 -4.40 -13.75 6.67
CA ALA A 292 -3.78 -12.55 6.12
C ALA A 292 -3.10 -11.71 7.22
N PHE A 293 -3.78 -11.52 8.36
CA PHE A 293 -3.22 -10.82 9.52
C PHE A 293 -1.96 -11.51 10.06
N VAL A 294 -2.04 -12.81 10.33
CA VAL A 294 -0.92 -13.60 10.86
C VAL A 294 0.24 -13.63 9.86
N PHE A 295 -0.03 -13.70 8.57
CA PHE A 295 1.02 -13.70 7.56
C PHE A 295 1.82 -12.38 7.58
N VAL A 296 1.13 -11.23 7.57
CA VAL A 296 1.79 -9.92 7.50
C VAL A 296 2.38 -9.50 8.85
N VAL A 297 1.62 -9.62 9.93
CA VAL A 297 2.11 -9.24 11.27
C VAL A 297 3.10 -10.28 11.79
N GLY A 298 2.88 -11.56 11.52
CA GLY A 298 3.80 -12.63 11.87
C GLY A 298 5.13 -12.51 11.13
N SER A 299 5.12 -12.20 9.83
CA SER A 299 6.37 -11.95 9.10
C SER A 299 7.12 -10.74 9.67
N TYR A 300 6.40 -9.68 10.02
CA TYR A 300 6.95 -8.50 10.67
C TYR A 300 7.60 -8.82 12.04
N VAL A 301 6.88 -9.46 12.95
CA VAL A 301 7.34 -9.78 14.30
C VAL A 301 8.49 -10.80 14.26
N PHE A 302 8.41 -11.80 13.39
CA PHE A 302 9.47 -12.78 13.19
C PHE A 302 10.79 -12.12 12.77
N LEU A 303 10.73 -11.12 11.88
CA LEU A 303 11.90 -10.35 11.47
C LEU A 303 12.47 -9.50 12.61
N GLN A 304 11.60 -8.88 13.41
CA GLN A 304 12.01 -8.10 14.58
C GLN A 304 12.71 -8.98 15.62
N TYR A 305 12.19 -10.20 15.83
CA TYR A 305 12.75 -11.20 16.72
C TYR A 305 14.16 -11.62 16.29
N ILE A 306 14.35 -12.00 15.02
CA ILE A 306 15.65 -12.44 14.50
C ILE A 306 16.71 -11.33 14.59
N ARG A 307 16.34 -10.09 14.29
CA ARG A 307 17.33 -9.03 14.08
C ARG A 307 17.64 -8.19 15.31
N ILE A 308 16.67 -7.98 16.20
CA ILE A 308 16.84 -7.12 17.38
C ILE A 308 16.92 -7.96 18.64
N TRP A 309 16.02 -8.93 18.80
CA TRP A 309 15.87 -9.63 20.07
C TRP A 309 16.89 -10.77 20.21
N LYS A 310 17.07 -11.59 19.18
CA LYS A 310 18.05 -12.70 19.18
C LYS A 310 19.50 -12.24 19.46
N PRO A 311 20.05 -11.19 18.81
CA PRO A 311 21.41 -10.73 19.13
C PRO A 311 21.53 -10.04 20.49
N LYS A 312 20.48 -9.33 20.96
CA LYS A 312 20.47 -8.75 22.31
C LYS A 312 20.43 -9.83 23.39
N LEU A 313 19.64 -10.88 23.20
CA LEU A 313 19.60 -12.04 24.10
C LEU A 313 20.97 -12.76 24.12
N ALA A 314 21.58 -12.95 22.95
CA ALA A 314 22.90 -13.58 22.84
C ALA A 314 24.02 -12.75 23.50
N GLN A 315 23.92 -11.41 23.47
CA GLN A 315 24.83 -10.54 24.24
C GLN A 315 24.60 -10.64 25.75
N LYS A 316 23.34 -10.68 26.19
CA LYS A 316 22.97 -10.75 27.60
C LYS A 316 23.28 -12.11 28.27
N LEU A 317 23.35 -13.19 27.48
CA LEU A 317 23.78 -14.51 27.94
C LEU A 317 25.31 -14.67 27.97
N LYS A 318 26.06 -13.74 27.36
CA LYS A 318 27.54 -13.71 27.38
C LYS A 318 28.11 -12.76 28.44
N SER A 319 27.28 -11.94 29.09
CA SER A 319 27.62 -11.05 30.21
C SER A 319 27.20 -11.67 31.53
#